data_AF-A0A2M7ENC9-F1
#
_entry.id   AF-A0A2M7ENC9-F1
#
_cell.length_a   1.000
_cell.length_b   1.000
_cell.length_c   1.000
_cell.angle_alpha   90.00
_cell.angle_beta   90.00
_cell.angle_gamma   90.00
#
_symmetry.space_group_name_H-M   'P 1'
#
loop_
_entity.id
_entity.type
_entity.pdbx_description
1 polymer ?
#
loop_
_entity_poly.entity_id
_entity_poly.type
_entity_poly.pdbx_seq_one_letter_code
_entity_poly.pdbx_strand_id
1 'polypeptide(L)' 'ERPDLNEQMTRHGVLAVEMEAAELYNLAARHGARALAVLTISDHLLTHEALPPEDRQSSFAAMVEIALEAAFA' A
#
# COMPACT_ATOMS: atom_id res chain seq x y z
N GLU A 1 -3.90 22.32 8.59
CA GLU A 1 -4.05 21.00 7.95
C GLU A 1 -4.56 21.19 6.51
N ARG A 2 -4.41 20.20 5.62
CA ARG A 2 -4.87 20.27 4.22
C ARG A 2 -6.23 19.56 4.06
N PRO A 3 -7.36 20.28 4.20
CA PRO A 3 -8.69 19.67 4.13
C PRO A 3 -9.03 19.14 2.73
N ASP A 4 -8.32 19.61 1.70
CA ASP A 4 -8.48 19.25 0.30
C ASP A 4 -7.69 17.99 -0.11
N LEU A 5 -6.89 17.42 0.80
CA LEU A 5 -5.94 16.35 0.46
C LEU A 5 -6.60 15.14 -0.20
N ASN A 6 -7.72 14.66 0.36
CA ASN A 6 -8.44 13.51 -0.19
C ASN A 6 -9.03 13.83 -1.57
N GLU A 7 -9.56 15.04 -1.78
CA GLU A 7 -10.09 15.46 -3.07
C GLU A 7 -9.00 15.47 -4.15
N GLN A 8 -7.82 16.01 -3.82
CA GLN A 8 -6.67 16.01 -4.73
C GLN A 8 -6.20 14.58 -5.04
N MET A 9 -6.08 13.73 -4.03
CA MET A 9 -5.67 12.32 -4.20
C MET A 9 -6.65 11.57 -5.11
N THR A 10 -7.95 11.69 -4.86
CA THR A 10 -8.99 11.08 -5.70
C THR A 10 -8.96 11.62 -7.13
N ARG A 11 -8.82 12.95 -7.30
CA ARG A 11 -8.72 13.59 -8.62
C ARG A 11 -7.52 13.08 -9.42
N HIS A 12 -6.41 12.77 -8.75
CA HIS A 12 -5.20 12.22 -9.37
C HIS A 12 -5.21 10.70 -9.52
N GLY A 13 -6.27 10.00 -9.11
CA GLY A 13 -6.37 8.55 -9.23
C GLY A 13 -5.48 7.78 -8.24
N VAL A 14 -5.11 8.40 -7.12
CA VAL A 14 -4.38 7.70 -6.05
C VAL A 14 -5.29 6.61 -5.48
N LEU A 15 -4.79 5.37 -5.44
CA LEU A 15 -5.60 4.20 -5.07
C LEU A 15 -5.70 3.98 -3.56
N ALA A 16 -4.61 4.26 -2.83
CA ALA A 16 -4.50 4.02 -1.40
C ALA A 16 -3.45 4.94 -0.77
N VAL A 17 -3.44 5.02 0.56
CA VAL A 17 -2.44 5.74 1.35
C VAL A 17 -1.69 4.74 2.23
N GLU A 18 -0.37 4.86 2.25
CA GLU A 18 0.56 4.11 3.08
C GLU A 18 1.72 5.05 3.47
N MET A 19 2.72 4.60 4.23
CA MET A 19 3.71 5.49 4.87
C MET A 19 5.18 5.18 4.52
N GLU A 20 5.46 4.24 3.61
CA GLU A 20 6.82 3.68 3.44
C GLU A 20 7.30 3.58 1.98
N ALA A 21 6.42 3.31 1.01
CA ALA A 21 6.77 2.94 -0.36
C ALA A 21 7.54 4.04 -1.09
N ALA A 22 7.21 5.31 -0.82
CA ALA A 22 7.91 6.45 -1.40
C ALA A 22 9.41 6.44 -1.08
N GLU A 23 9.79 6.17 0.17
CA GLU A 23 11.19 6.13 0.59
C GLU A 23 11.86 4.82 0.17
N LEU A 24 11.14 3.69 0.24
CA LEU A 24 11.62 2.41 -0.28
C LEU A 24 12.07 2.53 -1.74
N TYR A 25 11.24 3.13 -2.59
CA TYR A 25 11.54 3.31 -4.01
C TYR A 25 12.66 4.32 -4.25
N ASN A 26 12.74 5.40 -3.45
CA ASN A 26 13.81 6.37 -3.53
C ASN A 26 15.18 5.71 -3.24
N LEU A 27 15.28 4.98 -2.13
CA LEU A 27 16.51 4.30 -1.74
C LEU A 27 16.90 3.21 -2.75
N ALA A 28 15.94 2.41 -3.23
CA ALA A 28 16.22 1.39 -4.23
C ALA A 28 16.79 2.01 -5.52
N ALA A 29 16.16 3.08 -6.02
CA ALA A 29 16.64 3.80 -7.19
C ALA A 29 18.05 4.40 -6.97
N ARG A 30 18.29 5.01 -5.79
CA ARG A 30 19.60 5.58 -5.42
C ARG A 30 20.72 4.55 -5.40
N HIS A 31 20.43 3.32 -4.99
CA HIS A 31 21.41 2.24 -4.83
C HIS A 31 21.44 1.25 -5.99
N GLY A 32 20.69 1.49 -7.08
CA GLY A 32 20.61 0.59 -8.23
C GLY A 32 20.00 -0.77 -7.89
N ALA A 33 19.15 -0.82 -6.86
CA ALA A 33 18.45 -2.02 -6.42
C ALA A 33 17.03 -2.09 -7.01
N ARG A 34 16.42 -3.27 -6.96
CA ARG A 34 15.01 -3.48 -7.30
C ARG A 34 14.17 -3.44 -6.02
N ALA A 35 13.02 -2.78 -6.07
CA ALA A 35 12.05 -2.77 -4.98
C ALA A 35 10.61 -2.81 -5.52
N LEU A 36 9.70 -3.35 -4.71
CA LEU A 36 8.27 -3.43 -4.97
C LEU A 36 7.54 -3.37 -3.62
N ALA A 37 6.50 -2.54 -3.52
CA ALA A 37 5.55 -2.55 -2.41
C ALA A 37 4.28 -3.29 -2.85
N VAL A 38 3.88 -4.30 -2.08
CA VAL A 38 2.62 -5.03 -2.24
C VAL A 38 1.77 -4.70 -1.02
N LEU A 39 0.53 -4.25 -1.24
CA LEU A 39 -0.32 -3.65 -0.19
C LEU A 39 -1.67 -4.36 -0.13
N THR A 40 -2.14 -4.66 1.07
CA THR A 40 -3.52 -5.08 1.35
C THR A 40 -4.30 -3.89 1.90
N ILE A 41 -5.51 -3.67 1.39
CA ILE A 41 -6.38 -2.59 1.89
C ILE A 41 -6.96 -2.99 3.25
N SER A 42 -6.65 -2.23 4.30
CA SER A 42 -7.16 -2.46 5.67
C SER A 42 -8.46 -1.72 5.96
N ASP A 43 -8.63 -0.55 5.36
CA ASP A 43 -9.71 0.38 5.66
C ASP A 43 -9.91 1.38 4.50
N HIS A 44 -11.04 2.07 4.54
CA HIS A 44 -11.44 3.03 3.53
C HIS A 44 -11.57 4.42 4.16
N LEU A 45 -10.64 5.32 3.83
CA LEU A 45 -10.53 6.66 4.44
C LEU A 45 -11.79 7.52 4.32
N LEU A 46 -12.60 7.36 3.26
CA LEU A 46 -13.82 8.14 3.04
C LEU A 46 -15.08 7.57 3.72
N THR A 47 -15.26 6.25 3.74
CA THR A 47 -16.45 5.60 4.32
C THR A 47 -16.23 5.19 5.77
N HIS A 48 -14.97 5.19 6.23
CA HIS A 48 -14.52 4.73 7.54
C HIS A 48 -14.78 3.24 7.82
N GLU A 49 -15.04 2.45 6.77
CA GLU A 49 -15.07 1.00 6.86
C GLU A 49 -13.66 0.49 7.14
N ALA A 50 -13.52 -0.43 8.09
CA ALA A 50 -12.25 -1.04 8.44
C ALA A 50 -12.45 -2.53 8.64
N LEU A 51 -11.46 -3.33 8.23
CA LEU A 51 -11.50 -4.77 8.42
C LEU A 51 -11.44 -5.12 9.91
N PRO A 52 -12.30 -6.07 10.36
CA PRO A 52 -12.14 -6.72 11.65
C PRO A 52 -10.71 -7.28 11.83
N PRO A 53 -10.17 -7.32 13.06
CA PRO A 53 -8.84 -7.86 13.31
C PRO A 53 -8.60 -9.27 12.75
N GLU A 54 -9.60 -10.14 12.82
CA GLU A 54 -9.58 -11.50 12.30
C GLU A 54 -9.44 -11.56 10.77
N ASP A 55 -10.13 -10.68 10.06
CA ASP A 55 -10.10 -10.61 8.60
C ASP A 55 -8.81 -9.96 8.09
N ARG A 56 -8.22 -9.06 8.88
CA ARG A 56 -6.86 -8.58 8.63
C ARG A 56 -5.89 -9.74 8.63
N GLN A 57 -5.89 -10.59 9.65
CA GLN A 57 -4.96 -11.71 9.74
C GLN A 57 -5.09 -12.69 8.55
N SER A 58 -6.31 -13.00 8.11
CA SER A 58 -6.53 -13.97 7.04
C SER A 58 -6.25 -13.42 5.64
N SER A 59 -6.45 -12.11 5.40
CA SER A 59 -6.24 -11.47 4.09
C SER A 59 -4.77 -11.26 3.72
N PHE A 60 -3.84 -11.30 4.68
CA PHE A 60 -2.41 -11.14 4.38
C PHE A 60 -1.77 -12.31 3.65
N ALA A 61 -2.34 -13.52 3.71
CA ALA A 61 -1.74 -14.71 3.12
C ALA A 61 -1.52 -14.55 1.59
N ALA A 62 -2.53 -14.09 0.87
CA ALA A 62 -2.44 -13.88 -0.58
C ALA A 62 -1.39 -12.82 -0.96
N MET A 63 -1.28 -11.74 -0.18
CA MET A 63 -0.27 -10.71 -0.37
C MET A 63 1.15 -11.29 -0.22
N VAL A 64 1.37 -12.14 0.79
CA VAL A 64 2.66 -12.80 1.03
C VAL A 64 3.01 -13.77 -0.09
N GLU A 65 2.05 -14.57 -0.56
CA GLU A 65 2.26 -15.49 -1.69
C GLU A 65 2.68 -14.74 -2.96
N ILE A 66 1.97 -13.67 -3.32
CA ILE A 66 2.32 -12.82 -4.48
C ILE A 66 3.72 -12.20 -4.30
N ALA A 67 4.05 -11.71 -3.10
CA ALA A 67 5.34 -11.10 -2.84
C ALA A 67 6.49 -12.12 -2.95
N LEU A 68 6.30 -13.35 -2.45
CA LEU A 68 7.28 -14.43 -2.55
C LEU A 68 7.47 -14.88 -4.00
N GLU A 69 6.39 -15.03 -4.77
CA GLU A 69 6.46 -15.35 -6.19
C GLU A 69 7.22 -14.26 -6.95
N ALA A 70 6.88 -12.98 -6.75
CA ALA A 70 7.58 -11.87 -7.40
C ALA A 70 9.06 -11.75 -7.03
N ALA A 71 9.45 -12.18 -5.82
CA ALA A 71 10.82 -12.11 -5.34
C ALA A 71 11.73 -13.22 -5.89
N PHE A 72 11.18 -14.40 -6.19
CA PHE A 72 11.96 -15.59 -6.55
C PHE A 72 11.66 -16.16 -7.95
N ALA A 73 10.66 -15.64 -8.67
CA ALA A 73 10.38 -16.00 -10.07
C ALA A 73 11.38 -15.39 -11.08
#